data_AF-A0A822A8T9-F1
#
_entry.id   AF-A0A822A8T9-F1
#
_cell.length_a   1.000
_cell.length_b   1.000
_cell.length_c   1.000
_cell.angle_alpha   90.00
_cell.angle_beta   90.00
_cell.angle_gamma   90.00
#
_symmetry.space_group_name_H-M   'P 1'
#
loop_
_entity.id
_entity.type
_entity.pdbx_description
1 polymer ?
#
loop_
_entity_poly.entity_id
_entity_poly.type
_entity_poly.pdbx_seq_one_letter_code
_entity_poly.pdbx_strand_id
1 'polypeptide(L)'
;MIFFIKSRTIRRAHHDRVPAGDDQRLSASHPQDKEDKEIVRRTGDGGHDSSVASSGKPKIRKTPNPQRKLPSVFEQLENTLITTAERKLRESIIEKDDIAQPASPNVQGIDRLQETLIQTIEKHMAKKKDDSVELNKMLTELKQVIVDSVVEQQSSLLRDVIKQTVLDAFMEQQKSTLDIPSPSSTATEITHGRKPTIMMSNREVKIVADSKKTRIDAPFRQKRDAVVANKQLRNVVQQWSSVKSMADLTSEIKKNGANDLERAWLLFCWIALNIQYQPYCNNNAAETVFRTRQGVCRGFVSLYHECCSLLGIECAEIGGYSRQAFLKPGEELKQSLHAWNSIVLDQYTYLIDPTWGAGGRDYDKKLEDFYFLTSPEEFIYTHYVNGYQLLDPEITKEEFLTLPVMKSTYYRFGLTLLSPKQGLNVTNQNLFKIAIQAPAHIDLFADVKVGDVDYPRSLHTLCQRDETNKDVYNCFIAPPLDGLYEIIIFAKTKNETMYVDAINMRLRVSNIEDAFMFPITYATFTEHRCILIEPFQRLVHENEQVLIHMIIPNANVIKIRNGDEYMVPHKDEYKNGILKKQVRVQGDLQVCGRWDDKADSISILCIFNMI
;
A
#
# COMPACT_ATOMS: atom_id res chain seq x y z
N MET A 1 41.09 14.04 -39.54
CA MET A 1 40.54 13.06 -38.58
C MET A 1 39.08 12.82 -38.97
N ILE A 2 38.68 11.74 -39.65
CA ILE A 2 39.28 10.40 -39.81
C ILE A 2 39.35 9.66 -38.44
N PHE A 3 38.71 8.50 -38.19
CA PHE A 3 37.95 7.60 -39.10
C PHE A 3 36.90 6.71 -38.37
N PHE A 4 35.76 6.47 -39.05
CA PHE A 4 34.97 5.22 -39.18
C PHE A 4 34.28 4.44 -38.03
N ILE A 5 33.19 3.79 -38.49
CA ILE A 5 32.28 2.85 -37.82
C ILE A 5 32.73 1.39 -38.03
N LYS A 6 32.51 0.49 -37.04
CA LYS A 6 31.95 -0.86 -37.30
C LYS A 6 31.51 -1.64 -36.05
N SER A 7 30.36 -2.32 -36.18
CA SER A 7 29.90 -3.38 -35.29
C SER A 7 30.61 -4.72 -35.61
N ARG A 8 30.59 -5.67 -34.67
CA ARG A 8 30.89 -7.08 -34.96
C ARG A 8 30.13 -8.05 -34.05
N THR A 9 29.10 -8.66 -34.61
CA THR A 9 28.46 -9.87 -34.09
C THR A 9 29.46 -11.03 -34.13
N ILE A 10 29.43 -11.94 -33.14
CA ILE A 10 30.10 -13.24 -33.23
C ILE A 10 29.05 -14.34 -33.21
N ARG A 11 29.01 -15.12 -34.31
CA ARG A 11 28.39 -16.45 -34.35
C ARG A 11 29.43 -17.50 -34.00
N ARG A 12 29.02 -18.59 -33.36
CA ARG A 12 29.56 -19.93 -33.60
C ARG A 12 28.39 -20.91 -33.77
N ALA A 13 28.59 -21.97 -34.54
CA ALA A 13 27.56 -22.93 -34.90
C ALA A 13 28.13 -24.36 -34.98
N HIS A 14 27.22 -25.32 -34.83
CA HIS A 14 27.27 -26.78 -35.09
C HIS A 14 28.53 -27.46 -35.64
N HIS A 15 28.86 -28.60 -35.03
CA HIS A 15 28.70 -29.95 -35.61
C HIS A 15 28.35 -30.93 -34.45
N ASP A 16 27.32 -31.77 -34.55
CA ASP A 16 27.31 -33.18 -35.04
C ASP A 16 28.12 -34.16 -34.16
N ARG A 17 27.67 -35.39 -33.79
CA ARG A 17 26.44 -36.15 -34.15
C ARG A 17 26.07 -37.27 -33.14
N VAL A 18 24.83 -37.79 -33.30
CA VAL A 18 24.11 -38.94 -32.67
C VAL A 18 24.52 -40.27 -33.39
N PRO A 19 24.49 -41.52 -32.84
CA PRO A 19 23.40 -42.24 -32.11
C PRO A 19 23.80 -43.02 -30.83
N ALA A 20 22.93 -43.60 -29.99
CA ALA A 20 21.53 -44.07 -30.03
C ALA A 20 21.28 -45.55 -30.45
N GLY A 21 20.34 -46.20 -29.74
CA GLY A 21 19.95 -47.62 -29.80
C GLY A 21 19.58 -48.10 -28.39
N ASP A 22 18.31 -48.16 -27.99
CA ASP A 22 17.26 -49.15 -28.35
C ASP A 22 17.48 -50.54 -27.74
N ASP A 23 16.59 -50.92 -26.80
CA ASP A 23 15.98 -52.26 -26.78
C ASP A 23 14.55 -52.17 -26.19
N GLN A 24 13.73 -53.22 -26.34
CA GLN A 24 12.28 -53.09 -26.52
C GLN A 24 11.43 -54.12 -25.71
N ARG A 25 10.09 -53.91 -25.64
CA ARG A 25 9.01 -54.92 -25.34
C ARG A 25 8.87 -55.38 -23.87
N LEU A 26 7.75 -55.92 -23.32
CA LEU A 26 6.28 -56.11 -23.57
C LEU A 26 5.69 -56.62 -22.21
N SER A 27 4.39 -56.66 -21.83
CA SER A 27 3.14 -55.94 -22.17
C SER A 27 1.94 -56.48 -21.35
N ALA A 28 0.86 -55.69 -21.16
CA ALA A 28 -0.48 -56.12 -20.66
C ALA A 28 -0.52 -56.59 -19.17
N SER A 29 -1.66 -56.74 -18.46
CA SER A 29 -3.08 -56.33 -18.63
C SER A 29 -3.83 -56.37 -17.27
N HIS A 30 -5.01 -55.73 -17.17
CA HIS A 30 -6.07 -55.97 -16.15
C HIS A 30 -6.77 -57.35 -16.38
N PRO A 31 -7.65 -57.91 -15.50
CA PRO A 31 -8.62 -57.20 -14.62
C PRO A 31 -9.05 -57.82 -13.24
N GLN A 32 -9.80 -57.01 -12.47
CA GLN A 32 -11.02 -57.26 -11.64
C GLN A 32 -11.24 -58.44 -10.63
N ASP A 33 -11.80 -58.01 -9.47
CA ASP A 33 -12.98 -58.51 -8.72
C ASP A 33 -12.95 -59.65 -7.65
N LYS A 34 -13.88 -59.50 -6.67
CA LYS A 34 -14.47 -60.48 -5.72
C LYS A 34 -13.63 -60.97 -4.51
N GLU A 35 -14.18 -61.25 -3.31
CA GLU A 35 -15.52 -61.00 -2.71
C GLU A 35 -15.52 -61.09 -1.15
N ASP A 36 -16.54 -60.50 -0.51
CA ASP A 36 -17.20 -60.75 0.79
C ASP A 36 -16.52 -61.35 2.05
N LYS A 37 -16.85 -60.74 3.21
CA LYS A 37 -17.25 -61.34 4.53
C LYS A 37 -17.61 -60.22 5.54
N GLU A 38 -18.50 -60.35 6.54
CA GLU A 38 -19.60 -61.31 6.79
C GLU A 38 -20.66 -60.68 7.75
N ILE A 39 -21.88 -61.22 7.68
CA ILE A 39 -23.17 -60.95 8.37
C ILE A 39 -23.15 -60.68 9.91
N VAL A 40 -24.08 -59.84 10.41
CA VAL A 40 -25.07 -60.15 11.50
C VAL A 40 -26.21 -59.11 11.55
N ARG A 41 -27.40 -59.49 12.06
CA ARG A 41 -28.70 -58.75 12.03
C ARG A 41 -29.33 -58.58 13.44
N ARG A 42 -30.45 -57.84 13.48
CA ARG A 42 -31.55 -57.72 14.52
C ARG A 42 -31.48 -56.43 15.36
N THR A 43 -32.58 -55.76 15.75
CA THR A 43 -34.05 -55.85 15.50
C THR A 43 -34.64 -54.41 15.60
N GLY A 44 -35.86 -54.02 15.19
CA GLY A 44 -37.20 -54.48 15.63
C GLY A 44 -37.46 -54.12 17.11
N ASP A 45 -38.54 -53.49 17.57
CA ASP A 45 -39.76 -52.88 16.98
C ASP A 45 -40.35 -51.88 18.04
N GLY A 46 -41.46 -51.14 17.89
CA GLY A 46 -42.54 -51.03 16.89
C GLY A 46 -43.69 -50.13 17.41
N GLY A 47 -44.83 -50.03 16.70
CA GLY A 47 -46.07 -49.29 17.07
C GLY A 47 -46.43 -48.17 16.07
N HIS A 48 -47.58 -48.15 15.37
CA HIS A 48 -49.02 -48.18 15.76
C HIS A 48 -49.49 -46.89 16.45
N ASP A 49 -50.69 -46.32 16.14
CA ASP A 49 -51.88 -46.95 15.55
C ASP A 49 -52.77 -46.01 14.65
N SER A 50 -53.69 -46.63 13.89
CA SER A 50 -55.01 -46.20 13.29
C SER A 50 -55.34 -44.71 13.02
N SER A 51 -55.83 -44.25 11.84
CA SER A 51 -57.03 -44.61 10.99
C SER A 51 -58.38 -44.10 11.60
N VAL A 52 -59.47 -43.70 10.90
CA VAL A 52 -60.15 -44.12 9.64
C VAL A 52 -61.08 -43.00 9.06
N ALA A 53 -61.22 -42.88 7.71
CA ALA A 53 -62.36 -42.36 6.88
C ALA A 53 -63.05 -40.96 7.14
N SER A 54 -63.84 -40.34 6.23
CA SER A 54 -63.87 -40.29 4.73
C SER A 54 -64.87 -39.21 4.20
N SER A 55 -65.00 -39.09 2.87
CA SER A 55 -66.06 -38.41 2.08
C SER A 55 -65.95 -36.89 1.83
N GLY A 56 -66.44 -36.44 0.65
CA GLY A 56 -66.58 -35.02 0.27
C GLY A 56 -65.83 -34.56 -1.00
N LYS A 57 -66.52 -34.50 -2.15
CA LYS A 57 -66.11 -33.83 -3.40
C LYS A 57 -67.36 -33.21 -4.08
N PRO A 58 -67.25 -32.22 -5.00
CA PRO A 58 -66.20 -31.22 -5.19
C PRO A 58 -66.76 -29.78 -5.35
N LYS A 59 -65.89 -28.74 -5.34
CA LYS A 59 -66.17 -27.41 -5.95
C LYS A 59 -64.84 -26.76 -6.42
N ILE A 60 -64.92 -25.77 -7.32
CA ILE A 60 -63.85 -25.42 -8.29
C ILE A 60 -63.25 -24.01 -8.06
N ARG A 61 -61.97 -23.83 -8.47
CA ARG A 61 -61.13 -22.60 -8.45
C ARG A 61 -60.74 -22.12 -7.03
N LYS A 62 -59.48 -21.79 -6.74
CA LYS A 62 -58.39 -21.23 -7.58
C LYS A 62 -57.04 -21.92 -7.34
N THR A 63 -56.17 -21.95 -8.35
CA THR A 63 -54.73 -22.19 -8.17
C THR A 63 -54.04 -20.95 -7.59
N PRO A 64 -53.10 -21.09 -6.63
CA PRO A 64 -52.15 -20.04 -6.31
C PRO A 64 -51.21 -19.78 -7.51
N ASN A 65 -50.73 -18.55 -7.66
CA ASN A 65 -49.59 -18.29 -8.53
C ASN A 65 -48.36 -19.07 -8.04
N PRO A 66 -47.46 -19.52 -8.93
CA PRO A 66 -46.11 -19.84 -8.52
C PRO A 66 -45.51 -18.57 -7.89
N GLN A 67 -45.04 -18.66 -6.66
CA GLN A 67 -44.28 -17.57 -6.06
C GLN A 67 -43.02 -17.36 -6.91
N ARG A 68 -42.95 -16.23 -7.63
CA ARG A 68 -41.65 -15.69 -8.03
C ARG A 68 -40.86 -15.53 -6.74
N LYS A 69 -39.80 -16.33 -6.57
CA LYS A 69 -38.74 -15.96 -5.61
C LYS A 69 -38.32 -14.55 -5.98
N LEU A 70 -38.17 -13.67 -4.99
CA LEU A 70 -37.41 -12.45 -5.25
C LEU A 70 -36.00 -12.90 -5.67
N PRO A 71 -35.43 -12.35 -6.75
CA PRO A 71 -34.04 -12.60 -7.08
C PRO A 71 -33.18 -12.24 -5.86
N SER A 72 -32.16 -13.03 -5.58
CA SER A 72 -31.21 -12.76 -4.50
C SER A 72 -30.55 -11.39 -4.69
N VAL A 73 -30.02 -10.81 -3.61
CA VAL A 73 -29.27 -9.54 -3.68
C VAL A 73 -28.10 -9.66 -4.67
N PHE A 74 -27.53 -10.87 -4.81
CA PHE A 74 -26.52 -11.21 -5.80
C PHE A 74 -27.05 -11.15 -7.24
N GLU A 75 -28.16 -11.85 -7.55
CA GLU A 75 -28.80 -11.78 -8.88
C GLU A 75 -29.25 -10.36 -9.24
N GLN A 76 -29.69 -9.56 -8.26
CA GLN A 76 -30.06 -8.16 -8.49
C GLN A 76 -28.84 -7.30 -8.84
N LEU A 77 -27.72 -7.45 -8.11
CA LEU A 77 -26.47 -6.75 -8.39
C LEU A 77 -25.87 -7.16 -9.75
N GLU A 78 -25.86 -8.46 -10.05
CA GLU A 78 -25.39 -9.04 -11.31
C GLU A 78 -26.19 -8.51 -12.51
N ASN A 79 -27.53 -8.55 -12.45
CA ASN A 79 -28.38 -8.01 -13.52
C ASN A 79 -28.24 -6.49 -13.66
N THR A 80 -28.09 -5.73 -12.55
CA THR A 80 -27.89 -4.27 -12.60
C THR A 80 -26.54 -3.90 -13.22
N LEU A 81 -25.46 -4.62 -12.88
CA LEU A 81 -24.14 -4.42 -13.49
C LEU A 81 -24.15 -4.75 -14.99
N ILE A 82 -24.71 -5.89 -15.38
CA ILE A 82 -24.84 -6.31 -16.79
C ILE A 82 -25.69 -5.30 -17.57
N THR A 83 -26.89 -4.95 -17.08
CA THR A 83 -27.79 -4.02 -17.77
C THR A 83 -27.21 -2.61 -17.89
N THR A 84 -26.49 -2.14 -16.88
CA THR A 84 -25.84 -0.82 -16.90
C THR A 84 -24.65 -0.80 -17.85
N ALA A 85 -23.82 -1.86 -17.85
CA ALA A 85 -22.71 -2.00 -18.79
C ALA A 85 -23.22 -2.12 -20.23
N GLU A 86 -24.21 -2.97 -20.51
CA GLU A 86 -24.84 -3.10 -21.83
C GLU A 86 -25.43 -1.78 -22.32
N ARG A 87 -26.15 -1.05 -21.45
CA ARG A 87 -26.74 0.24 -21.81
C ARG A 87 -25.66 1.26 -22.16
N LYS A 88 -24.63 1.43 -21.31
CA LYS A 88 -23.51 2.34 -21.56
C LYS A 88 -22.72 1.96 -22.81
N LEU A 89 -22.55 0.67 -23.08
CA LEU A 89 -21.88 0.20 -24.29
C LEU A 89 -22.72 0.51 -25.54
N ARG A 90 -24.04 0.27 -25.51
CA ARG A 90 -24.97 0.64 -26.60
C ARG A 90 -25.00 2.14 -26.85
N GLU A 91 -25.03 2.97 -25.80
CA GLU A 91 -24.89 4.43 -25.91
C GLU A 91 -23.61 4.79 -26.70
N SER A 92 -22.45 4.21 -26.35
CA SER A 92 -21.17 4.46 -27.04
C SER A 92 -21.03 3.86 -28.46
N ILE A 93 -21.97 3.00 -28.88
CA ILE A 93 -22.03 2.44 -30.24
C ILE A 93 -22.89 3.34 -31.13
N ILE A 94 -24.01 3.86 -30.60
CA ILE A 94 -24.94 4.73 -31.35
C ILE A 94 -24.28 6.06 -31.74
N GLU A 95 -23.37 6.59 -30.91
CA GLU A 95 -22.57 7.80 -31.23
C GLU A 95 -21.60 7.65 -32.42
N LYS A 96 -21.50 6.47 -33.06
CA LYS A 96 -20.55 6.21 -34.17
C LYS A 96 -21.15 6.03 -35.55
N ASP A 97 -22.47 5.96 -35.70
CA ASP A 97 -23.09 5.66 -37.00
C ASP A 97 -23.20 6.87 -37.96
N ASP A 98 -22.93 8.10 -37.49
CA ASP A 98 -22.98 9.33 -38.32
C ASP A 98 -21.68 9.63 -39.11
N ILE A 99 -20.64 8.77 -39.05
CA ILE A 99 -19.44 8.88 -39.90
C ILE A 99 -19.15 7.53 -40.57
N ALA A 100 -19.22 7.51 -41.91
CA ALA A 100 -19.27 6.29 -42.69
C ALA A 100 -17.92 5.53 -42.80
N GLN A 101 -17.86 4.35 -42.16
CA GLN A 101 -17.23 3.06 -42.57
C GLN A 101 -15.76 2.99 -43.09
N PRO A 102 -15.11 1.81 -43.00
CA PRO A 102 -15.27 0.72 -42.03
C PRO A 102 -13.95 0.19 -41.45
N ALA A 103 -13.90 -0.09 -40.15
CA ALA A 103 -12.80 -0.83 -39.53
C ALA A 103 -13.29 -1.73 -38.38
N SER A 104 -13.75 -2.95 -38.71
CA SER A 104 -13.83 -4.04 -37.72
C SER A 104 -12.39 -4.48 -37.41
N PRO A 105 -11.94 -4.39 -36.15
CA PRO A 105 -12.02 -5.58 -35.31
C PRO A 105 -12.27 -5.29 -33.81
N ASN A 106 -13.25 -5.97 -33.18
CA ASN A 106 -13.11 -6.35 -31.76
C ASN A 106 -14.06 -7.44 -31.21
N VAL A 107 -15.11 -7.84 -31.94
CA VAL A 107 -16.16 -8.74 -31.42
C VAL A 107 -15.57 -10.02 -30.78
N GLN A 108 -14.63 -10.68 -31.46
CA GLN A 108 -13.95 -11.89 -30.95
C GLN A 108 -13.14 -11.72 -29.65
N GLY A 109 -12.76 -10.49 -29.28
CA GLY A 109 -12.14 -10.20 -27.99
C GLY A 109 -13.19 -10.11 -26.87
N ILE A 110 -14.34 -9.51 -27.19
CA ILE A 110 -15.49 -9.34 -26.27
C ILE A 110 -16.13 -10.71 -25.98
N ASP A 111 -16.39 -11.52 -27.02
CA ASP A 111 -16.94 -12.87 -26.89
C ASP A 111 -16.09 -13.72 -25.94
N ARG A 112 -14.76 -13.69 -26.09
CA ARG A 112 -13.81 -14.44 -25.24
C ARG A 112 -13.78 -13.95 -23.80
N LEU A 113 -13.88 -12.65 -23.56
CA LEU A 113 -13.99 -12.10 -22.21
C LEU A 113 -15.31 -12.56 -21.56
N GLN A 114 -16.41 -12.57 -22.31
CA GLN A 114 -17.72 -13.02 -21.84
C GLN A 114 -17.73 -14.53 -21.53
N GLU A 115 -17.19 -15.39 -22.42
CA GLU A 115 -17.03 -16.82 -22.16
C GLU A 115 -16.13 -17.09 -20.94
N THR A 116 -15.01 -16.36 -20.80
CA THR A 116 -14.09 -16.52 -19.66
C THR A 116 -14.75 -16.13 -18.34
N LEU A 117 -15.58 -15.07 -18.35
CA LEU A 117 -16.35 -14.62 -17.19
C LEU A 117 -17.36 -15.69 -16.75
N ILE A 118 -18.16 -16.19 -17.70
CA ILE A 118 -19.18 -17.24 -17.46
C ILE A 118 -18.52 -18.51 -16.91
N GLN A 119 -17.50 -19.04 -17.57
CA GLN A 119 -16.81 -20.27 -17.13
C GLN A 119 -16.17 -20.10 -15.74
N THR A 120 -15.70 -18.90 -15.38
CA THR A 120 -15.13 -18.63 -14.05
C THR A 120 -16.22 -18.61 -12.97
N ILE A 121 -17.37 -18.00 -13.25
CA ILE A 121 -18.52 -17.94 -12.34
C ILE A 121 -19.12 -19.35 -12.13
N GLU A 122 -19.36 -20.11 -13.20
CA GLU A 122 -19.88 -21.49 -13.12
C GLU A 122 -18.95 -22.41 -12.30
N LYS A 123 -17.64 -22.32 -12.54
CA LYS A 123 -16.60 -23.07 -11.83
C LYS A 123 -16.51 -22.70 -10.33
N HIS A 124 -16.91 -21.48 -9.97
CA HIS A 124 -17.02 -21.06 -8.56
C HIS A 124 -18.34 -21.55 -7.94
N MET A 125 -19.48 -21.38 -8.61
CA MET A 125 -20.79 -21.89 -8.14
C MET A 125 -20.81 -23.41 -7.92
N ALA A 126 -20.01 -24.17 -8.68
CA ALA A 126 -19.82 -25.60 -8.49
C ALA A 126 -19.13 -25.95 -7.14
N LYS A 127 -18.35 -25.02 -6.56
CA LYS A 127 -17.63 -25.19 -5.28
C LYS A 127 -18.35 -24.47 -4.14
N LYS A 128 -19.37 -25.12 -3.56
CA LYS A 128 -20.08 -24.59 -2.38
C LYS A 128 -19.19 -24.45 -1.14
N LYS A 129 -18.56 -23.29 -0.98
CA LYS A 129 -18.12 -22.74 0.30
C LYS A 129 -18.04 -21.22 0.24
N ASP A 130 -18.38 -20.58 1.36
CA ASP A 130 -18.39 -19.13 1.53
C ASP A 130 -16.99 -18.66 1.96
N ASP A 131 -16.15 -18.29 0.98
CA ASP A 131 -14.76 -17.86 1.18
C ASP A 131 -14.53 -16.51 0.46
N SER A 132 -14.99 -15.43 1.09
CA SER A 132 -14.91 -14.06 0.56
C SER A 132 -13.48 -13.56 0.28
N VAL A 133 -12.46 -14.19 0.87
CA VAL A 133 -11.04 -13.88 0.61
C VAL A 133 -10.61 -14.40 -0.77
N GLU A 134 -10.99 -15.64 -1.14
CA GLU A 134 -10.69 -16.19 -2.47
C GLU A 134 -11.49 -15.44 -3.55
N LEU A 135 -12.74 -15.03 -3.24
CA LEU A 135 -13.55 -14.20 -4.14
C LEU A 135 -12.91 -12.83 -4.38
N ASN A 136 -12.46 -12.12 -3.34
CA ASN A 136 -11.77 -10.82 -3.49
C ASN A 136 -10.45 -10.94 -4.24
N LYS A 137 -9.71 -12.03 -4.05
CA LYS A 137 -8.49 -12.34 -4.81
C LYS A 137 -8.81 -12.54 -6.29
N MET A 138 -9.80 -13.37 -6.64
CA MET A 138 -10.25 -13.54 -8.03
C MET A 138 -10.78 -12.23 -8.64
N LEU A 139 -11.48 -11.40 -7.87
CA LEU A 139 -11.92 -10.07 -8.32
C LEU A 139 -10.74 -9.14 -8.60
N THR A 140 -9.61 -9.32 -7.90
CA THR A 140 -8.37 -8.53 -8.09
C THR A 140 -7.56 -9.04 -9.27
N GLU A 141 -7.47 -10.36 -9.46
CA GLU A 141 -6.90 -10.99 -10.66
C GLU A 141 -7.72 -10.61 -11.91
N LEU A 142 -9.06 -10.58 -11.83
CA LEU A 142 -9.95 -10.11 -12.89
C LEU A 142 -9.76 -8.61 -13.19
N LYS A 143 -9.64 -7.76 -12.15
CA LYS A 143 -9.29 -6.33 -12.31
C LYS A 143 -7.96 -6.17 -13.04
N GLN A 144 -6.94 -6.96 -12.69
CA GLN A 144 -5.63 -6.90 -13.33
C GLN A 144 -5.72 -7.31 -14.81
N VAL A 145 -6.36 -8.43 -15.14
CA VAL A 145 -6.56 -8.88 -16.53
C VAL A 145 -7.36 -7.86 -17.37
N ILE A 146 -8.37 -7.21 -16.80
CA ILE A 146 -9.12 -6.13 -17.46
C ILE A 146 -8.24 -4.89 -17.66
N VAL A 147 -7.45 -4.49 -16.65
CA VAL A 147 -6.51 -3.37 -16.77
C VAL A 147 -5.47 -3.63 -17.86
N ASP A 148 -4.88 -4.83 -17.90
CA ASP A 148 -3.86 -5.19 -18.87
C ASP A 148 -4.43 -5.28 -20.30
N SER A 149 -5.61 -5.89 -20.48
CA SER A 149 -6.31 -5.93 -21.79
C SER A 149 -6.64 -4.53 -22.32
N VAL A 150 -7.01 -3.60 -21.43
CA VAL A 150 -7.34 -2.20 -21.76
C VAL A 150 -6.07 -1.31 -21.81
N VAL A 151 -4.91 -1.81 -21.37
CA VAL A 151 -3.59 -1.21 -21.65
C VAL A 151 -3.10 -1.60 -23.04
N GLU A 152 -3.33 -2.84 -23.50
CA GLU A 152 -3.04 -3.25 -24.88
C GLU A 152 -3.96 -2.58 -25.92
N GLN A 153 -5.26 -2.39 -25.61
CA GLN A 153 -6.20 -1.72 -26.51
C GLN A 153 -6.43 -0.25 -26.15
N GLN A 154 -5.89 0.66 -26.97
CA GLN A 154 -5.94 2.11 -26.75
C GLN A 154 -7.36 2.70 -26.82
N SER A 155 -8.01 2.84 -25.66
CA SER A 155 -9.01 3.90 -25.45
C SER A 155 -8.95 4.42 -24.01
N SER A 156 -9.01 5.75 -23.83
CA SER A 156 -8.98 6.38 -22.51
C SER A 156 -10.35 6.35 -21.82
N LEU A 157 -11.43 6.66 -22.55
CA LEU A 157 -12.78 6.83 -21.99
C LEU A 157 -13.30 5.57 -21.29
N LEU A 158 -13.03 4.36 -21.83
CA LEU A 158 -13.57 3.12 -21.28
C LEU A 158 -13.09 2.84 -19.85
N ARG A 159 -11.86 3.27 -19.49
CA ARG A 159 -11.32 3.10 -18.13
C ARG A 159 -12.09 3.91 -17.09
N ASP A 160 -12.44 5.15 -17.39
CA ASP A 160 -13.05 6.04 -16.40
C ASP A 160 -14.56 5.74 -16.23
N VAL A 161 -15.26 5.32 -17.29
CA VAL A 161 -16.65 4.81 -17.20
C VAL A 161 -16.74 3.54 -16.32
N ILE A 162 -15.80 2.59 -16.50
CA ILE A 162 -15.77 1.37 -15.68
C ILE A 162 -15.43 1.70 -14.21
N LYS A 163 -14.44 2.58 -13.95
CA LYS A 163 -14.13 3.03 -12.58
C LYS A 163 -15.31 3.68 -11.89
N GLN A 164 -16.01 4.59 -12.57
CA GLN A 164 -17.17 5.28 -12.00
C GLN A 164 -18.29 4.30 -11.67
N THR A 165 -18.61 3.38 -12.60
CA THR A 165 -19.64 2.34 -12.38
C THR A 165 -19.31 1.44 -11.17
N VAL A 166 -18.03 1.14 -10.94
CA VAL A 166 -17.57 0.37 -9.76
C VAL A 166 -17.64 1.18 -8.46
N LEU A 167 -17.39 2.50 -8.50
CA LEU A 167 -17.57 3.39 -7.35
C LEU A 167 -19.06 3.54 -7.01
N ASP A 168 -19.92 3.80 -7.99
CA ASP A 168 -21.36 3.98 -7.81
C ASP A 168 -22.01 2.75 -7.15
N ALA A 169 -21.68 1.54 -7.63
CA ALA A 169 -22.16 0.28 -7.06
C ALA A 169 -21.67 0.05 -5.61
N PHE A 170 -20.46 0.51 -5.26
CA PHE A 170 -19.93 0.43 -3.89
C PHE A 170 -20.63 1.42 -2.94
N MET A 171 -20.98 2.62 -3.43
CA MET A 171 -21.74 3.63 -2.69
C MET A 171 -23.18 3.18 -2.39
N GLU A 172 -23.81 2.49 -3.35
CA GLU A 172 -25.16 1.93 -3.16
C GLU A 172 -25.18 0.84 -2.08
N GLN A 173 -24.13 0.02 -1.99
CA GLN A 173 -23.97 -0.99 -0.93
C GLN A 173 -23.90 -0.36 0.48
N GLN A 174 -23.14 0.73 0.68
CA GLN A 174 -23.04 1.38 2.00
C GLN A 174 -24.36 2.03 2.45
N LYS A 175 -25.19 2.55 1.54
CA LYS A 175 -26.52 3.08 1.91
C LYS A 175 -27.43 2.01 2.53
N SER A 176 -27.32 0.75 2.09
CA SER A 176 -28.11 -0.36 2.64
C SER A 176 -27.67 -0.85 4.03
N THR A 177 -26.58 -0.34 4.59
CA THR A 177 -26.09 -0.72 5.94
C THR A 177 -26.45 0.29 7.04
N LEU A 178 -27.24 1.32 6.72
CA LEU A 178 -27.66 2.41 7.62
C LEU A 178 -29.11 2.30 8.13
N ASP A 179 -29.62 1.08 8.33
CA ASP A 179 -30.92 0.82 8.96
C ASP A 179 -30.77 0.00 10.25
N ILE A 180 -30.56 0.71 11.36
CA ILE A 180 -30.76 0.21 12.74
C ILE A 180 -31.68 1.21 13.44
N PRO A 181 -32.84 0.79 13.98
CA PRO A 181 -33.92 1.72 14.33
C PRO A 181 -33.58 2.61 15.53
N SER A 182 -34.06 3.86 15.45
CA SER A 182 -33.96 4.84 16.55
C SER A 182 -34.75 4.37 17.78
N PRO A 183 -34.16 4.40 19.00
CA PRO A 183 -34.91 4.14 20.22
C PRO A 183 -35.90 5.28 20.49
N SER A 184 -37.16 4.93 20.73
CA SER A 184 -38.24 5.88 21.00
C SER A 184 -38.09 6.55 22.37
N SER A 185 -38.68 7.74 22.50
CA SER A 185 -38.62 8.56 23.71
C SER A 185 -39.48 8.00 24.87
N THR A 186 -38.82 7.57 25.94
CA THR A 186 -39.35 7.62 27.31
C THR A 186 -38.24 8.05 28.26
N ALA A 187 -38.57 8.92 29.22
CA ALA A 187 -37.59 9.46 30.16
C ALA A 187 -37.70 8.76 31.52
N THR A 188 -36.60 8.17 31.98
CA THR A 188 -36.42 7.75 33.38
C THR A 188 -34.96 7.93 33.78
N GLU A 189 -34.70 8.65 34.88
CA GLU A 189 -33.35 8.88 35.39
C GLU A 189 -32.82 7.67 36.16
N ILE A 190 -31.75 7.03 35.68
CA ILE A 190 -30.85 6.21 36.52
C ILE A 190 -29.39 6.54 36.16
N THR A 191 -28.52 6.46 37.16
CA THR A 191 -27.20 7.10 37.21
C THR A 191 -26.02 6.26 36.74
N HIS A 192 -24.93 6.97 36.38
CA HIS A 192 -23.53 6.53 36.29
C HIS A 192 -23.09 5.64 35.10
N GLY A 193 -22.31 6.24 34.21
CA GLY A 193 -21.49 5.55 33.20
C GLY A 193 -20.78 6.56 32.30
N ARG A 194 -19.46 6.76 32.47
CA ARG A 194 -18.69 7.70 31.64
C ARG A 194 -18.58 7.19 30.20
N LYS A 195 -19.14 7.91 29.23
CA LYS A 195 -18.76 7.74 27.82
C LYS A 195 -17.27 8.09 27.65
N PRO A 196 -16.49 7.34 26.83
CA PRO A 196 -15.10 7.68 26.55
C PRO A 196 -15.05 9.00 25.77
N THR A 197 -14.62 10.07 26.45
CA THR A 197 -14.40 11.37 25.81
C THR A 197 -13.05 11.31 25.12
N ILE A 198 -13.04 11.22 23.78
CA ILE A 198 -11.81 11.35 23.01
C ILE A 198 -11.41 12.84 23.04
N MET A 199 -10.61 13.22 24.04
CA MET A 199 -10.01 14.55 24.11
C MET A 199 -8.94 14.67 23.02
N MET A 200 -9.35 15.07 21.82
CA MET A 200 -8.46 15.53 20.75
C MET A 200 -7.86 16.89 21.14
N SER A 201 -6.93 16.88 22.10
CA SER A 201 -6.04 18.02 22.31
C SER A 201 -5.01 18.03 21.19
N ASN A 202 -4.94 19.12 20.41
CA ASN A 202 -3.87 19.37 19.44
C ASN A 202 -2.52 19.68 20.11
N ARG A 203 -2.26 19.07 21.27
CA ARG A 203 -1.02 19.19 22.03
C ARG A 203 0.06 18.40 21.29
N GLU A 204 1.20 19.04 21.06
CA GLU A 204 2.39 18.35 20.57
C GLU A 204 2.96 17.48 21.69
N VAL A 205 3.19 16.20 21.41
CA VAL A 205 3.77 15.25 22.37
C VAL A 205 5.25 15.58 22.51
N LYS A 206 5.71 15.94 23.71
CA LYS A 206 7.12 16.28 23.96
C LYS A 206 7.96 15.00 23.97
N ILE A 207 8.58 14.67 22.84
CA ILE A 207 9.55 13.59 22.69
C ILE A 207 10.95 14.18 22.81
N VAL A 208 11.68 13.83 23.88
CA VAL A 208 13.09 14.21 24.13
C VAL A 208 13.80 13.05 24.83
N ALA A 209 15.00 12.69 24.38
CA ALA A 209 15.79 11.61 24.98
C ALA A 209 16.27 11.93 26.40
N ASP A 210 16.31 10.91 27.25
CA ASP A 210 16.92 10.99 28.58
C ASP A 210 18.45 11.09 28.44
N SER A 211 18.97 12.31 28.51
CA SER A 211 20.40 12.63 28.41
C SER A 211 21.23 12.17 29.60
N LYS A 212 20.62 11.62 30.65
CA LYS A 212 21.31 10.98 31.79
C LYS A 212 21.57 9.50 31.50
N LYS A 213 20.70 8.86 30.69
CA LYS A 213 20.82 7.45 30.28
C LYS A 213 21.43 7.27 28.89
N THR A 214 21.29 8.25 27.99
CA THR A 214 21.62 8.10 26.56
C THR A 214 22.53 9.22 26.06
N ARG A 215 23.31 8.94 25.01
CA ARG A 215 24.18 9.92 24.37
C ARG A 215 24.04 9.90 22.85
N ILE A 216 23.04 10.63 22.37
CA ILE A 216 22.69 10.74 20.95
C ILE A 216 23.20 12.04 20.31
N ASP A 217 24.32 12.58 20.84
CA ASP A 217 24.92 13.82 20.37
C ASP A 217 25.46 13.72 18.93
N ALA A 218 25.69 14.85 18.27
CA ALA A 218 26.16 14.87 16.89
C ALA A 218 27.53 14.14 16.71
N PRO A 219 28.52 14.26 17.63
CA PRO A 219 29.72 13.42 17.61
C PRO A 219 29.45 11.91 17.67
N PHE A 220 28.52 11.45 18.51
CA PHE A 220 28.15 10.03 18.59
C PHE A 220 27.43 9.57 17.32
N ARG A 221 26.45 10.34 16.83
CA ARG A 221 25.77 10.04 15.55
C ARG A 221 26.78 9.94 14.40
N GLN A 222 27.75 10.86 14.33
CA GLN A 222 28.84 10.79 13.34
C GLN A 222 29.71 9.52 13.48
N LYS A 223 30.04 9.09 14.71
CA LYS A 223 30.76 7.81 14.94
C LYS A 223 29.93 6.61 14.46
N ARG A 224 28.66 6.53 14.86
CA ARG A 224 27.72 5.48 14.44
C ARG A 224 27.64 5.43 12.92
N ASP A 225 27.39 6.56 12.27
CA ASP A 225 27.17 6.66 10.83
C ASP A 225 28.46 6.32 10.05
N ALA A 226 29.64 6.65 10.57
CA ALA A 226 30.92 6.23 9.99
C ALA A 226 31.15 4.70 10.06
N VAL A 227 30.78 4.07 11.19
CA VAL A 227 30.83 2.60 11.35
C VAL A 227 29.79 1.92 10.44
N VAL A 228 28.57 2.45 10.37
CA VAL A 228 27.49 1.99 9.49
C VAL A 228 27.89 2.11 8.02
N ALA A 229 28.52 3.22 7.61
CA ALA A 229 28.99 3.43 6.24
C ALA A 229 30.25 2.61 5.87
N ASN A 230 30.93 1.98 6.84
CA ASN A 230 32.17 1.26 6.60
C ASN A 230 31.94 -0.03 5.78
N LYS A 231 32.24 0.04 4.49
CA LYS A 231 32.15 -1.08 3.55
C LYS A 231 33.08 -2.25 3.89
N GLN A 232 34.21 -2.03 4.58
CA GLN A 232 35.09 -3.13 4.97
C GLN A 232 34.43 -4.00 6.06
N LEU A 233 33.80 -3.36 7.06
CA LEU A 233 33.04 -4.07 8.11
C LEU A 233 31.83 -4.81 7.51
N ARG A 234 31.07 -4.18 6.59
CA ARG A 234 29.96 -4.89 5.90
C ARG A 234 30.45 -6.07 5.05
N ASN A 235 31.59 -5.93 4.36
CA ASN A 235 32.12 -6.97 3.47
C ASN A 235 32.72 -8.17 4.22
N VAL A 236 33.34 -7.98 5.39
CA VAL A 236 33.92 -9.10 6.15
C VAL A 236 32.84 -9.98 6.78
N VAL A 237 31.73 -9.38 7.26
CA VAL A 237 30.57 -10.11 7.82
C VAL A 237 29.98 -11.13 6.83
N GLN A 238 29.96 -10.81 5.53
CA GLN A 238 29.43 -11.70 4.49
C GLN A 238 30.21 -13.03 4.38
N GLN A 239 31.47 -13.05 4.81
CA GLN A 239 32.34 -14.24 4.80
C GLN A 239 32.03 -15.20 5.96
N TRP A 240 31.27 -14.76 6.96
CA TRP A 240 31.00 -15.51 8.20
C TRP A 240 29.66 -16.27 8.19
N SER A 241 28.99 -16.40 7.05
CA SER A 241 27.71 -17.11 6.93
C SER A 241 27.82 -18.61 7.27
N SER A 242 28.99 -19.21 7.06
CA SER A 242 29.32 -20.62 7.33
C SER A 242 29.80 -20.91 8.77
N VAL A 243 29.88 -19.88 9.64
CA VAL A 243 30.40 -20.02 11.01
C VAL A 243 29.52 -20.94 11.86
N LYS A 244 30.16 -21.85 12.60
CA LYS A 244 29.54 -23.05 13.18
C LYS A 244 29.08 -22.93 14.63
N SER A 245 29.58 -21.94 15.39
CA SER A 245 29.12 -21.65 16.75
C SER A 245 29.08 -20.16 17.05
N MET A 246 28.34 -19.77 18.09
CA MET A 246 28.34 -18.38 18.59
C MET A 246 29.71 -17.96 19.14
N ALA A 247 30.51 -18.91 19.65
CA ALA A 247 31.88 -18.66 20.10
C ALA A 247 32.81 -18.32 18.94
N ASP A 248 32.73 -19.06 17.82
CA ASP A 248 33.50 -18.77 16.60
C ASP A 248 33.10 -17.40 16.01
N LEU A 249 31.79 -17.08 15.98
CA LEU A 249 31.29 -15.81 15.48
C LEU A 249 31.80 -14.63 16.31
N THR A 250 31.69 -14.73 17.64
CA THR A 250 32.14 -13.67 18.55
C THR A 250 33.66 -13.56 18.60
N SER A 251 34.40 -14.62 18.28
CA SER A 251 35.85 -14.58 18.05
C SER A 251 36.21 -13.77 16.80
N GLU A 252 35.60 -14.03 15.64
CA GLU A 252 35.83 -13.22 14.43
C GLU A 252 35.36 -11.77 14.61
N ILE A 253 34.25 -11.52 15.33
CA ILE A 253 33.82 -10.15 15.66
C ILE A 253 34.87 -9.43 16.53
N LYS A 254 35.42 -10.07 17.59
CA LYS A 254 36.49 -9.48 18.43
C LYS A 254 37.78 -9.19 17.66
N LYS A 255 38.10 -10.02 16.66
CA LYS A 255 39.28 -9.93 15.81
C LYS A 255 39.19 -8.82 14.75
N ASN A 256 37.97 -8.50 14.27
CA ASN A 256 37.75 -7.55 13.18
C ASN A 256 37.10 -6.22 13.63
N GLY A 257 36.49 -6.14 14.82
CA GLY A 257 35.95 -4.90 15.40
C GLY A 257 36.86 -4.33 16.48
N ALA A 258 37.41 -3.14 16.25
CA ALA A 258 38.42 -2.52 17.11
C ALA A 258 37.89 -2.03 18.47
N ASN A 259 36.58 -1.80 18.56
CA ASN A 259 35.87 -1.28 19.73
C ASN A 259 34.45 -1.85 19.80
N ASP A 260 33.74 -1.65 20.91
CA ASP A 260 32.45 -2.31 21.14
C ASP A 260 31.30 -1.77 20.28
N LEU A 261 31.40 -0.52 19.79
CA LEU A 261 30.50 0.03 18.76
C LEU A 261 30.65 -0.75 17.43
N GLU A 262 31.87 -1.00 16.98
CA GLU A 262 32.13 -1.82 15.79
C GLU A 262 31.72 -3.29 16.00
N ARG A 263 31.95 -3.86 17.18
CA ARG A 263 31.57 -5.24 17.49
C ARG A 263 30.05 -5.42 17.51
N ALA A 264 29.32 -4.49 18.13
CA ALA A 264 27.87 -4.44 18.12
C ALA A 264 27.30 -4.30 16.69
N TRP A 265 27.96 -3.50 15.84
CA TRP A 265 27.60 -3.34 14.42
C TRP A 265 27.85 -4.59 13.59
N LEU A 266 29.01 -5.23 13.76
CA LEU A 266 29.36 -6.50 13.10
C LEU A 266 28.36 -7.61 13.50
N LEU A 267 27.99 -7.69 14.78
CA LEU A 267 26.97 -8.62 15.28
C LEU A 267 25.59 -8.33 14.67
N PHE A 268 25.16 -7.06 14.65
CA PHE A 268 23.89 -6.62 14.06
C PHE A 268 23.82 -6.98 12.58
N CYS A 269 24.85 -6.63 11.80
CA CYS A 269 24.97 -6.99 10.40
C CYS A 269 24.90 -8.50 10.19
N TRP A 270 25.61 -9.29 11.01
CA TRP A 270 25.63 -10.73 10.86
C TRP A 270 24.25 -11.34 11.12
N ILE A 271 23.58 -10.94 12.20
CA ILE A 271 22.23 -11.44 12.52
C ILE A 271 21.23 -11.03 11.43
N ALA A 272 21.23 -9.76 11.02
CA ALA A 272 20.31 -9.25 10.01
C ALA A 272 20.49 -9.86 8.60
N LEU A 273 21.70 -10.31 8.24
CA LEU A 273 21.97 -10.94 6.94
C LEU A 273 21.79 -12.48 6.97
N ASN A 274 22.01 -13.12 8.12
CA ASN A 274 22.06 -14.58 8.23
C ASN A 274 20.85 -15.21 8.91
N ILE A 275 20.05 -14.49 9.70
CA ILE A 275 18.85 -15.02 10.35
C ILE A 275 17.60 -14.59 9.57
N GLN A 276 16.79 -15.56 9.16
CA GLN A 276 15.53 -15.34 8.46
C GLN A 276 14.38 -15.22 9.48
N TYR A 277 13.51 -14.22 9.31
CA TYR A 277 12.27 -14.17 10.07
C TYR A 277 11.34 -15.29 9.61
N GLN A 278 11.01 -16.20 10.52
CA GLN A 278 10.16 -17.36 10.26
C GLN A 278 8.93 -17.30 11.16
N PRO A 279 7.75 -16.91 10.61
CA PRO A 279 6.48 -17.03 11.32
C PRO A 279 6.28 -18.45 11.87
N TYR A 280 5.69 -18.55 13.06
CA TYR A 280 5.41 -19.81 13.76
C TYR A 280 6.66 -20.63 14.16
N CYS A 281 7.84 -19.99 14.29
CA CYS A 281 9.01 -20.63 14.89
C CYS A 281 8.76 -20.90 16.40
N ASN A 282 8.60 -22.17 16.78
CA ASN A 282 8.23 -22.57 18.14
C ASN A 282 9.39 -22.51 19.16
N ASN A 283 10.65 -22.61 18.72
CA ASN A 283 11.82 -22.57 19.61
C ASN A 283 12.74 -21.41 19.22
N ASN A 284 12.83 -20.43 20.12
CA ASN A 284 13.55 -19.17 19.92
C ASN A 284 14.77 -19.03 20.84
N ALA A 285 15.29 -20.13 21.39
CA ALA A 285 16.55 -20.10 22.15
C ALA A 285 17.73 -19.76 21.22
N ALA A 286 18.67 -18.91 21.69
CA ALA A 286 19.78 -18.37 20.91
C ALA A 286 20.53 -19.43 20.06
N GLU A 287 20.99 -20.52 20.69
CA GLU A 287 21.67 -21.64 20.01
C GLU A 287 20.79 -22.33 18.95
N THR A 288 19.46 -22.39 19.16
CA THR A 288 18.56 -22.93 18.14
C THR A 288 18.47 -21.99 16.96
N VAL A 289 18.21 -20.70 17.19
CA VAL A 289 18.08 -19.66 16.15
C VAL A 289 19.38 -19.51 15.35
N PHE A 290 20.53 -19.56 16.04
CA PHE A 290 21.84 -19.60 15.40
C PHE A 290 21.95 -20.81 14.46
N ARG A 291 21.67 -22.03 14.94
CA ARG A 291 21.84 -23.26 14.16
C ARG A 291 20.83 -23.41 13.02
N THR A 292 19.56 -23.03 13.22
CA THR A 292 18.51 -23.08 12.18
C THR A 292 18.58 -21.92 11.20
N ARG A 293 19.28 -20.83 11.58
CA ARG A 293 19.26 -19.53 10.89
C ARG A 293 17.83 -18.95 10.77
N GLN A 294 16.93 -19.28 11.71
CA GLN A 294 15.50 -18.92 11.67
C GLN A 294 14.93 -18.61 13.06
N GLY A 295 14.06 -17.60 13.18
CA GLY A 295 13.33 -17.28 14.40
C GLY A 295 12.22 -16.24 14.22
N VAL A 296 11.47 -15.92 15.28
CA VAL A 296 10.69 -14.67 15.40
C VAL A 296 11.45 -13.64 16.24
N CYS A 297 10.91 -12.44 16.49
CA CYS A 297 11.60 -11.34 17.18
C CYS A 297 12.34 -11.75 18.46
N ARG A 298 11.69 -12.52 19.35
CA ARG A 298 12.33 -13.09 20.56
C ARG A 298 13.62 -13.85 20.24
N GLY A 299 13.66 -14.61 19.15
CA GLY A 299 14.82 -15.38 18.73
C GLY A 299 15.98 -14.53 18.22
N PHE A 300 15.70 -13.45 17.49
CA PHE A 300 16.71 -12.46 17.11
C PHE A 300 17.27 -11.75 18.36
N VAL A 301 16.39 -11.40 19.30
CA VAL A 301 16.71 -10.68 20.54
C VAL A 301 17.57 -11.49 21.50
N SER A 302 17.21 -12.75 21.75
CA SER A 302 18.00 -13.66 22.60
C SER A 302 19.32 -14.05 21.95
N LEU A 303 19.39 -14.17 20.62
CA LEU A 303 20.65 -14.40 19.92
C LEU A 303 21.58 -13.17 19.97
N TYR A 304 21.03 -11.96 19.85
CA TYR A 304 21.80 -10.73 20.00
C TYR A 304 22.33 -10.59 21.44
N HIS A 305 21.50 -10.87 22.44
CA HIS A 305 21.86 -10.88 23.86
C HIS A 305 22.99 -11.89 24.18
N GLU A 306 22.84 -13.16 23.78
CA GLU A 306 23.82 -14.20 24.07
C GLU A 306 25.18 -13.92 23.42
N CYS A 307 25.18 -13.43 22.17
CA CYS A 307 26.40 -12.98 21.52
C CYS A 307 27.01 -11.72 22.19
N CYS A 308 26.21 -10.79 22.71
CA CYS A 308 26.73 -9.65 23.48
C CYS A 308 27.40 -10.10 24.79
N SER A 309 26.80 -11.04 25.51
CA SER A 309 27.39 -11.68 26.71
C SER A 309 28.76 -12.29 26.40
N LEU A 310 28.87 -13.07 25.31
CA LEU A 310 30.14 -13.61 24.82
C LEU A 310 31.14 -12.54 24.35
N LEU A 311 30.66 -11.39 23.86
CA LEU A 311 31.50 -10.24 23.50
C LEU A 311 32.03 -9.46 24.72
N GLY A 312 31.32 -9.51 25.86
CA GLY A 312 31.56 -8.65 27.02
C GLY A 312 30.80 -7.32 26.98
N ILE A 313 29.77 -7.22 26.14
CA ILE A 313 28.91 -6.04 25.97
C ILE A 313 27.65 -6.23 26.83
N GLU A 314 27.38 -5.29 27.75
CA GLU A 314 26.14 -5.31 28.52
C GLU A 314 24.94 -5.10 27.59
N CYS A 315 23.98 -6.01 27.66
CA CYS A 315 22.82 -6.07 26.77
C CYS A 315 21.57 -6.48 27.57
N ALA A 316 20.42 -5.92 27.22
CA ALA A 316 19.12 -6.28 27.79
C ALA A 316 18.14 -6.68 26.68
N GLU A 317 17.26 -7.65 26.97
CA GLU A 317 16.07 -7.92 26.17
C GLU A 317 14.93 -6.99 26.60
N ILE A 318 14.26 -6.35 25.64
CA ILE A 318 13.13 -5.45 25.90
C ILE A 318 11.89 -6.04 25.24
N GLY A 319 10.88 -6.38 26.05
CA GLY A 319 9.56 -6.78 25.57
C GLY A 319 8.60 -5.59 25.59
N GLY A 320 7.92 -5.35 24.48
CA GLY A 320 6.99 -4.23 24.34
C GLY A 320 6.06 -4.41 23.15
N TYR A 321 5.74 -3.31 22.48
CA TYR A 321 4.81 -3.26 21.35
C TYR A 321 5.42 -2.49 20.19
N SER A 322 5.01 -2.82 18.97
CA SER A 322 5.44 -2.11 17.76
C SER A 322 4.26 -1.67 16.87
N ARG A 323 4.53 -0.79 15.91
CA ARG A 323 3.59 -0.33 14.87
C ARG A 323 4.30 -0.21 13.53
N GLN A 324 3.99 -1.12 12.61
CA GLN A 324 4.35 -0.99 11.18
C GLN A 324 3.24 -0.29 10.37
N ALA A 325 2.02 -0.26 10.91
CA ALA A 325 0.86 0.44 10.39
C ALA A 325 0.04 0.99 11.58
N PHE A 326 -1.16 1.48 11.33
CA PHE A 326 -2.12 1.70 12.40
C PHE A 326 -2.83 0.41 12.79
N LEU A 327 -3.28 0.34 14.05
CA LEU A 327 -4.23 -0.68 14.48
C LEU A 327 -5.57 -0.47 13.75
N LYS A 328 -6.07 -1.52 13.09
CA LYS A 328 -7.38 -1.55 12.42
C LYS A 328 -8.52 -1.51 13.46
N PRO A 329 -9.76 -1.19 13.07
CA PRO A 329 -10.90 -1.23 13.98
C PRO A 329 -11.06 -2.61 14.63
N GLY A 330 -11.01 -2.66 15.97
CA GLY A 330 -11.06 -3.91 16.75
C GLY A 330 -9.69 -4.50 17.10
N GLU A 331 -8.58 -3.99 16.55
CA GLU A 331 -7.24 -4.45 16.93
C GLU A 331 -6.77 -3.82 18.25
N GLU A 332 -6.30 -4.67 19.17
CA GLU A 332 -5.63 -4.23 20.39
C GLU A 332 -4.11 -4.11 20.18
N LEU A 333 -3.45 -3.18 20.88
CA LEU A 333 -1.97 -3.12 20.90
C LEU A 333 -1.32 -4.44 21.36
N LYS A 334 -2.03 -5.29 22.12
CA LYS A 334 -1.58 -6.66 22.46
C LYS A 334 -1.31 -7.55 21.23
N GLN A 335 -1.91 -7.26 20.08
CA GLN A 335 -1.70 -8.01 18.83
C GLN A 335 -0.43 -7.57 18.09
N SER A 336 0.17 -6.43 18.46
CA SER A 336 1.45 -5.95 17.94
C SER A 336 2.61 -6.06 18.95
N LEU A 337 2.53 -7.04 19.85
CA LEU A 337 3.63 -7.43 20.74
C LEU A 337 4.93 -7.67 19.94
N HIS A 338 6.03 -7.09 20.42
CA HIS A 338 7.34 -7.16 19.78
C HIS A 338 8.46 -7.20 20.83
N ALA A 339 9.67 -7.52 20.40
CA ALA A 339 10.85 -7.50 21.25
C ALA A 339 12.05 -6.95 20.49
N TRP A 340 12.90 -6.21 21.20
CA TRP A 340 14.15 -5.63 20.71
C TRP A 340 15.21 -5.68 21.83
N ASN A 341 16.40 -5.12 21.59
CA ASN A 341 17.48 -5.05 22.57
C ASN A 341 17.81 -3.60 22.95
N SER A 342 18.52 -3.45 24.06
CA SER A 342 19.41 -2.31 24.27
C SER A 342 20.80 -2.78 24.68
N ILE A 343 21.84 -2.00 24.36
CA ILE A 343 23.20 -2.22 24.86
C ILE A 343 23.75 -0.98 25.58
N VAL A 344 24.75 -1.18 26.43
CA VAL A 344 25.52 -0.09 27.05
C VAL A 344 26.86 0.08 26.34
N LEU A 345 27.17 1.30 25.90
CA LEU A 345 28.47 1.73 25.36
C LEU A 345 28.90 3.03 26.05
N ASP A 346 30.16 3.12 26.51
CA ASP A 346 30.71 4.30 27.22
C ASP A 346 29.85 4.79 28.42
N GLN A 347 29.16 3.86 29.12
CA GLN A 347 28.16 4.09 30.21
C GLN A 347 26.77 4.60 29.76
N TYR A 348 26.49 4.70 28.46
CA TYR A 348 25.19 5.12 27.94
C TYR A 348 24.43 3.96 27.29
N THR A 349 23.11 3.94 27.45
CA THR A 349 22.20 2.95 26.85
C THR A 349 21.75 3.37 25.45
N TYR A 350 21.66 2.40 24.53
CA TYR A 350 21.22 2.60 23.15
C TYR A 350 20.28 1.48 22.69
N LEU A 351 19.31 1.81 21.83
CA LEU A 351 18.28 0.88 21.34
C LEU A 351 18.71 0.20 20.04
N ILE A 352 18.43 -1.10 19.90
CA ILE A 352 18.73 -1.90 18.71
C ILE A 352 17.56 -2.86 18.45
N ASP A 353 16.99 -2.89 17.25
CA ASP A 353 16.12 -3.99 16.82
C ASP A 353 16.79 -4.85 15.73
N PRO A 354 17.41 -5.98 16.09
CA PRO A 354 18.01 -6.90 15.11
C PRO A 354 16.96 -7.58 14.22
N THR A 355 15.68 -7.57 14.60
CA THR A 355 14.56 -8.15 13.82
C THR A 355 14.16 -7.26 12.65
N TRP A 356 13.88 -5.98 12.90
CA TRP A 356 13.53 -5.03 11.83
C TRP A 356 14.77 -4.60 11.04
N GLY A 357 15.96 -4.65 11.64
CA GLY A 357 17.23 -4.53 10.93
C GLY A 357 17.44 -5.58 9.82
N ALA A 358 16.78 -6.74 9.92
CA ALA A 358 16.80 -7.82 8.93
C ALA A 358 15.78 -7.66 7.78
N GLY A 359 15.00 -6.58 7.75
CA GLY A 359 13.83 -6.40 6.88
C GLY A 359 12.51 -6.85 7.51
N GLY A 360 12.53 -7.51 8.68
CA GLY A 360 11.33 -7.96 9.38
C GLY A 360 10.65 -9.13 8.65
N ARG A 361 9.37 -8.98 8.29
CA ARG A 361 8.56 -10.05 7.68
C ARG A 361 8.68 -10.14 6.16
N ASP A 362 9.10 -9.06 5.51
CA ASP A 362 9.19 -8.99 4.06
C ASP A 362 10.57 -9.51 3.63
N TYR A 363 10.61 -10.54 2.78
CA TYR A 363 11.82 -11.35 2.54
C TYR A 363 12.94 -10.66 1.71
N ASP A 364 12.80 -9.35 1.43
CA ASP A 364 13.91 -8.54 0.96
C ASP A 364 14.97 -8.46 2.07
N LYS A 365 16.05 -9.24 1.92
CA LYS A 365 17.22 -9.29 2.84
C LYS A 365 18.05 -8.01 2.79
N LYS A 366 17.41 -6.88 3.07
CA LYS A 366 17.97 -5.53 3.06
C LYS A 366 18.25 -5.13 4.50
N LEU A 367 19.53 -4.94 4.81
CA LEU A 367 19.99 -4.43 6.09
C LEU A 367 19.46 -3.01 6.30
N GLU A 368 18.40 -2.86 7.10
CA GLU A 368 17.81 -1.58 7.47
C GLU A 368 18.54 -1.02 8.71
N ASP A 369 19.67 -0.39 8.43
CA ASP A 369 20.65 0.11 9.40
C ASP A 369 20.14 1.22 10.35
N PHE A 370 18.98 1.82 10.05
CA PHE A 370 18.23 2.68 10.96
C PHE A 370 17.96 2.03 12.33
N TYR A 371 17.77 0.71 12.39
CA TYR A 371 17.47 -0.03 13.63
C TYR A 371 18.72 -0.40 14.46
N PHE A 372 19.90 0.11 14.10
CA PHE A 372 21.13 -0.01 14.89
C PHE A 372 21.45 1.30 15.61
N LEU A 373 21.40 1.29 16.95
CA LEU A 373 21.68 2.45 17.80
C LEU A 373 20.80 3.64 17.37
N THR A 374 19.51 3.37 17.20
CA THR A 374 18.46 4.35 16.93
C THR A 374 18.31 5.26 18.15
N SER A 375 18.09 6.56 17.95
CA SER A 375 17.82 7.42 19.12
C SER A 375 16.40 7.17 19.65
N PRO A 376 16.17 7.29 20.97
CA PRO A 376 14.83 7.14 21.57
C PRO A 376 13.76 8.00 20.89
N GLU A 377 14.15 9.21 20.49
CA GLU A 377 13.30 10.21 19.83
C GLU A 377 12.79 9.76 18.45
N GLU A 378 13.57 8.94 17.74
CA GLU A 378 13.22 8.37 16.43
C GLU A 378 12.49 7.02 16.59
N PHE A 379 12.92 6.21 17.56
CA PHE A 379 12.46 4.84 17.79
C PHE A 379 11.02 4.79 18.35
N ILE A 380 10.65 5.75 19.23
CA ILE A 380 9.33 5.82 19.87
C ILE A 380 8.15 5.96 18.90
N TYR A 381 8.38 6.44 17.66
CA TYR A 381 7.33 6.52 16.62
C TYR A 381 6.87 5.14 16.11
N THR A 382 7.64 4.09 16.40
CA THR A 382 7.31 2.71 15.99
C THR A 382 7.32 1.70 17.13
N HIS A 383 8.04 1.95 18.23
CA HIS A 383 8.25 1.02 19.33
C HIS A 383 7.83 1.63 20.68
N TYR A 384 6.98 0.95 21.43
CA TYR A 384 6.48 1.43 22.73
C TYR A 384 6.69 0.39 23.84
N VAL A 385 7.24 0.86 24.96
CA VAL A 385 7.41 0.14 26.22
C VAL A 385 7.08 1.08 27.39
N ASN A 386 6.80 0.55 28.57
CA ASN A 386 6.52 1.32 29.78
C ASN A 386 7.72 1.25 30.74
N GLY A 387 8.27 2.38 31.18
CA GLY A 387 9.40 2.43 32.12
C GLY A 387 10.79 2.16 31.50
N TYR A 388 10.89 2.04 30.19
CA TYR A 388 12.17 1.84 29.47
C TYR A 388 12.19 2.52 28.08
N GLN A 389 11.52 3.67 27.93
CA GLN A 389 11.50 4.41 26.66
C GLN A 389 12.80 5.17 26.40
N LEU A 390 13.59 5.42 27.44
CA LEU A 390 14.78 6.28 27.42
C LEU A 390 14.46 7.73 26.99
N LEU A 391 13.27 8.22 27.36
CA LEU A 391 12.81 9.59 27.17
C LEU A 391 12.64 10.31 28.53
N ASP A 392 12.73 11.65 28.55
CA ASP A 392 12.49 12.49 29.73
C ASP A 392 11.60 13.72 29.38
N PRO A 393 10.26 13.66 29.63
CA PRO A 393 9.52 12.57 30.25
C PRO A 393 9.29 11.39 29.29
N GLU A 394 8.94 10.22 29.84
CA GLU A 394 8.30 9.15 29.06
C GLU A 394 6.90 9.58 28.58
N ILE A 395 6.51 9.13 27.39
CA ILE A 395 5.17 9.37 26.83
C ILE A 395 4.20 8.27 27.26
N THR A 396 2.91 8.61 27.37
CA THR A 396 1.87 7.60 27.63
C THR A 396 1.61 6.72 26.42
N LYS A 397 0.98 5.56 26.64
CA LYS A 397 0.48 4.66 25.58
C LYS A 397 -0.53 5.39 24.69
N GLU A 398 -1.33 6.26 25.30
CA GLU A 398 -2.36 7.06 24.65
C GLU A 398 -1.71 8.10 23.72
N GLU A 399 -0.67 8.80 24.16
CA GLU A 399 0.14 9.69 23.31
C GLU A 399 0.88 8.93 22.21
N PHE A 400 1.47 7.77 22.50
CA PHE A 400 2.07 6.90 21.47
C PHE A 400 1.05 6.55 20.37
N LEU A 401 -0.19 6.21 20.74
CA LEU A 401 -1.26 5.90 19.79
C LEU A 401 -1.75 7.12 18.99
N THR A 402 -1.50 8.36 19.42
CA THR A 402 -1.75 9.57 18.61
C THR A 402 -0.60 9.92 17.68
N LEU A 403 0.60 9.32 17.81
CA LEU A 403 1.72 9.59 16.89
C LEU A 403 1.48 9.02 15.47
N PRO A 404 1.95 9.68 14.41
CA PRO A 404 2.05 9.09 13.07
C PRO A 404 3.06 7.94 13.07
N VAL A 405 2.95 7.00 12.12
CA VAL A 405 3.96 5.94 11.98
C VAL A 405 5.08 6.45 11.08
N MET A 406 6.25 6.75 11.65
CA MET A 406 7.44 7.15 10.90
C MET A 406 8.28 5.91 10.56
N LYS A 407 8.54 5.66 9.28
CA LYS A 407 9.39 4.54 8.82
C LYS A 407 10.88 4.92 8.79
N SER A 408 11.76 3.92 8.71
CA SER A 408 13.20 4.15 8.51
C SER A 408 13.49 5.09 7.32
N THR A 409 12.69 5.01 6.25
CA THR A 409 12.71 5.89 5.08
C THR A 409 12.63 7.38 5.42
N TYR A 410 11.78 7.78 6.38
CA TYR A 410 11.60 9.17 6.80
C TYR A 410 12.92 9.77 7.32
N TYR A 411 13.58 9.04 8.23
CA TYR A 411 14.85 9.43 8.80
C TYR A 411 16.01 9.30 7.78
N ARG A 412 16.06 8.20 7.01
CA ARG A 412 17.10 7.94 6.00
C ARG A 412 17.15 9.00 4.90
N PHE A 413 16.01 9.61 4.56
CA PHE A 413 15.92 10.67 3.55
C PHE A 413 15.91 12.09 4.15
N GLY A 414 16.12 12.24 5.46
CA GLY A 414 16.17 13.55 6.12
C GLY A 414 14.87 14.34 6.00
N LEU A 415 13.72 13.65 6.05
CA LEU A 415 12.40 14.28 6.04
C LEU A 415 12.08 14.88 7.42
N THR A 416 11.34 15.99 7.43
CA THR A 416 10.79 16.58 8.65
C THR A 416 9.33 16.95 8.44
N LEU A 417 8.43 16.29 9.16
CA LEU A 417 6.99 16.58 9.15
C LEU A 417 6.74 17.93 9.86
N LEU A 418 6.30 18.93 9.09
CA LEU A 418 6.01 20.27 9.58
C LEU A 418 4.58 20.33 10.15
N SER A 419 3.59 19.88 9.37
CA SER A 419 2.19 19.83 9.82
C SER A 419 1.36 18.78 9.06
N PRO A 420 0.33 18.19 9.67
CA PRO A 420 0.06 18.19 11.11
C PRO A 420 1.07 17.29 11.85
N LYS A 421 1.12 17.37 13.18
CA LYS A 421 2.04 16.56 14.01
C LYS A 421 1.42 15.23 14.44
N GLN A 422 0.09 15.17 14.44
CA GLN A 422 -0.72 14.05 14.93
C GLN A 422 -0.92 12.99 13.83
N GLY A 423 -0.85 11.72 14.23
CA GLY A 423 -1.09 10.55 13.38
C GLY A 423 -2.56 10.26 13.13
N LEU A 424 -3.49 10.87 13.88
CA LEU A 424 -4.91 10.87 13.57
C LEU A 424 -5.41 12.31 13.56
N ASN A 425 -5.98 12.72 12.43
CA ASN A 425 -6.50 14.06 12.16
C ASN A 425 -8.00 14.00 11.88
N VAL A 426 -8.69 15.13 12.01
CA VAL A 426 -10.12 15.26 11.72
C VAL A 426 -10.34 16.50 10.86
N THR A 427 -11.20 16.42 9.84
CA THR A 427 -11.58 17.55 8.98
C THR A 427 -13.02 17.43 8.51
N ASN A 428 -13.63 18.56 8.18
CA ASN A 428 -14.84 18.67 7.34
C ASN A 428 -14.54 19.36 5.99
N GLN A 429 -13.27 19.67 5.72
CA GLN A 429 -12.82 20.33 4.50
C GLN A 429 -12.54 19.31 3.39
N ASN A 430 -12.91 19.66 2.17
CA ASN A 430 -12.63 18.90 0.95
C ASN A 430 -11.15 18.91 0.52
N LEU A 431 -10.31 19.72 1.17
CA LEU A 431 -8.87 19.77 0.97
C LEU A 431 -8.14 19.65 2.31
N PHE A 432 -7.26 18.67 2.43
CA PHE A 432 -6.37 18.49 3.58
C PHE A 432 -4.91 18.56 3.14
N LYS A 433 -4.08 19.31 3.88
CA LYS A 433 -2.66 19.56 3.54
C LYS A 433 -1.74 18.95 4.59
N ILE A 434 -0.85 18.07 4.15
CA ILE A 434 0.34 17.63 4.90
C ILE A 434 1.55 18.41 4.35
N ALA A 435 2.34 19.03 5.20
CA ALA A 435 3.54 19.79 4.85
C ALA A 435 4.79 19.10 5.40
N ILE A 436 5.76 18.79 4.53
CA ILE A 436 6.96 18.02 4.86
C ILE A 436 8.19 18.73 4.28
N GLN A 437 9.14 19.09 5.12
CA GLN A 437 10.46 19.52 4.63
C GLN A 437 11.22 18.29 4.12
N ALA A 438 11.78 18.37 2.91
CA ALA A 438 12.45 17.28 2.24
C ALA A 438 13.64 17.78 1.39
N PRO A 439 14.82 17.13 1.44
CA PRO A 439 15.96 17.53 0.61
C PRO A 439 15.64 17.62 -0.88
N ALA A 440 16.31 18.54 -1.59
CA ALA A 440 16.04 18.85 -3.00
C ALA A 440 16.35 17.72 -4.01
N HIS A 441 16.67 16.50 -3.56
CA HIS A 441 16.89 15.30 -4.36
C HIS A 441 15.92 14.15 -4.03
N ILE A 442 15.00 14.37 -3.09
CA ILE A 442 13.90 13.48 -2.74
C ILE A 442 12.64 13.94 -3.45
N ASP A 443 11.89 12.99 -4.00
CA ASP A 443 10.54 13.17 -4.51
C ASP A 443 9.54 12.42 -3.60
N LEU A 444 8.35 12.98 -3.39
CA LEU A 444 7.29 12.42 -2.53
C LEU A 444 5.99 12.19 -3.32
N PHE A 445 5.24 11.15 -2.96
CA PHE A 445 3.81 11.05 -3.31
C PHE A 445 2.99 10.60 -2.09
N ALA A 446 1.67 10.72 -2.17
CA ALA A 446 0.73 10.21 -1.17
C ALA A 446 -0.23 9.19 -1.81
N ASP A 447 -0.55 8.11 -1.11
CA ASP A 447 -1.75 7.30 -1.37
C ASP A 447 -2.79 7.51 -0.28
N VAL A 448 -4.04 7.21 -0.62
CA VAL A 448 -5.20 7.27 0.28
C VAL A 448 -5.93 5.94 0.21
N LYS A 449 -6.18 5.34 1.38
CA LYS A 449 -6.90 4.07 1.53
C LYS A 449 -8.14 4.22 2.41
N VAL A 450 -9.14 3.38 2.20
CA VAL A 450 -10.22 3.12 3.17
C VAL A 450 -10.27 1.61 3.42
N GLY A 451 -9.93 1.20 4.64
CA GLY A 451 -9.61 -0.20 4.92
C GLY A 451 -8.46 -0.67 4.04
N ASP A 452 -8.59 -1.86 3.44
CA ASP A 452 -7.61 -2.44 2.52
C ASP A 452 -7.80 -2.02 1.04
N VAL A 453 -8.61 -0.98 0.77
CA VAL A 453 -8.90 -0.50 -0.60
C VAL A 453 -8.17 0.81 -0.89
N ASP A 454 -7.36 0.82 -1.94
CA ASP A 454 -6.70 2.01 -2.50
C ASP A 454 -7.66 2.89 -3.32
N TYR A 455 -7.63 4.21 -3.11
CA TYR A 455 -8.28 5.18 -3.99
C TYR A 455 -7.39 5.53 -5.21
N PRO A 456 -7.98 5.97 -6.34
CA PRO A 456 -7.22 6.34 -7.53
C PRO A 456 -6.23 7.51 -7.28
N ARG A 457 -4.93 7.17 -7.20
CA ARG A 457 -3.80 8.06 -6.87
C ARG A 457 -3.93 9.48 -7.44
N SER A 458 -4.06 9.56 -8.77
CA SER A 458 -4.01 10.79 -9.57
C SER A 458 -5.25 11.68 -9.47
N LEU A 459 -6.24 11.32 -8.64
CA LEU A 459 -7.49 12.05 -8.49
C LEU A 459 -7.70 12.57 -7.07
N HIS A 460 -7.22 11.85 -6.05
CA HIS A 460 -7.44 12.22 -4.63
C HIS A 460 -6.17 12.67 -3.90
N THR A 461 -5.01 12.69 -4.57
CA THR A 461 -3.76 13.23 -4.02
C THR A 461 -3.02 14.11 -5.03
N LEU A 462 -2.31 15.12 -4.53
CA LEU A 462 -1.39 15.96 -5.30
C LEU A 462 -0.19 16.32 -4.43
N CYS A 463 1.01 15.88 -4.82
CA CYS A 463 2.25 16.16 -4.09
C CYS A 463 3.17 17.04 -4.93
N GLN A 464 3.44 18.26 -4.45
CA GLN A 464 4.24 19.26 -5.15
C GLN A 464 5.07 20.09 -4.16
N ARG A 465 6.13 20.76 -4.63
CA ARG A 465 6.88 21.68 -3.77
C ARG A 465 6.03 22.90 -3.41
N ASP A 466 6.35 23.57 -2.31
CA ASP A 466 5.72 24.83 -1.94
C ASP A 466 6.15 25.97 -2.89
N GLU A 467 5.23 26.89 -3.20
CA GLU A 467 5.47 28.07 -4.04
C GLU A 467 6.61 28.94 -3.51
N THR A 468 6.67 29.12 -2.19
CA THR A 468 7.59 30.04 -1.54
C THR A 468 8.85 29.34 -1.01
N ASN A 469 8.71 28.08 -0.58
CA ASN A 469 9.78 27.31 0.05
C ASN A 469 10.02 25.98 -0.68
N LYS A 470 10.91 26.02 -1.68
CA LYS A 470 11.37 24.86 -2.48
C LYS A 470 11.77 23.62 -1.65
N ASP A 471 12.17 23.79 -0.39
CA ASP A 471 12.65 22.70 0.47
C ASP A 471 11.48 22.03 1.24
N VAL A 472 10.25 22.50 1.03
CA VAL A 472 8.99 21.91 1.53
C VAL A 472 8.20 21.27 0.39
N TYR A 473 7.64 20.09 0.63
CA TYR A 473 6.51 19.52 -0.11
C TYR A 473 5.20 19.84 0.59
N ASN A 474 4.19 20.13 -0.22
CA ASN A 474 2.80 20.11 0.14
C ASN A 474 2.18 18.85 -0.47
N CYS A 475 1.81 17.90 0.38
CA CYS A 475 1.07 16.69 0.02
C CYS A 475 -0.41 16.98 0.31
N PHE A 476 -1.16 17.33 -0.74
CA PHE A 476 -2.58 17.61 -0.69
C PHE A 476 -3.39 16.34 -0.88
N ILE A 477 -4.49 16.25 -0.12
CA ILE A 477 -5.44 15.15 -0.11
C ILE A 477 -6.83 15.75 -0.35
N ALA A 478 -7.59 15.19 -1.30
CA ALA A 478 -8.96 15.60 -1.61
C ALA A 478 -9.91 14.41 -1.34
N PRO A 479 -10.51 14.31 -0.13
CA PRO A 479 -11.35 13.17 0.21
C PRO A 479 -12.65 13.14 -0.61
N PRO A 480 -13.03 11.99 -1.19
CA PRO A 480 -14.27 11.88 -1.96
C PRO A 480 -15.55 11.83 -1.11
N LEU A 481 -15.47 11.46 0.17
CA LEU A 481 -16.64 11.20 1.03
C LEU A 481 -16.30 11.23 2.53
N ASP A 482 -17.32 11.13 3.37
CA ASP A 482 -17.20 10.94 4.82
C ASP A 482 -16.64 9.56 5.18
N GLY A 483 -15.62 9.50 6.04
CA GLY A 483 -15.00 8.22 6.39
C GLY A 483 -13.76 8.32 7.27
N LEU A 484 -13.11 7.18 7.47
CA LEU A 484 -11.77 7.09 8.06
C LEU A 484 -10.78 6.61 7.00
N TYR A 485 -9.91 7.52 6.59
CA TYR A 485 -8.87 7.28 5.62
C TYR A 485 -7.54 6.96 6.29
N GLU A 486 -6.75 6.09 5.67
CA GLU A 486 -5.32 5.96 5.93
C GLU A 486 -4.56 6.65 4.79
N ILE A 487 -3.63 7.54 5.14
CA ILE A 487 -2.79 8.31 4.21
C ILE A 487 -1.37 7.78 4.35
N ILE A 488 -0.79 7.34 3.22
CA ILE A 488 0.58 6.82 3.16
C ILE A 488 1.41 7.80 2.33
N ILE A 489 2.35 8.50 2.97
CA ILE A 489 3.36 9.28 2.27
C ILE A 489 4.51 8.36 1.92
N PHE A 490 4.74 8.19 0.63
CA PHE A 490 5.91 7.50 0.10
C PHE A 490 6.98 8.51 -0.33
N ALA A 491 8.23 8.10 -0.23
CA ALA A 491 9.39 8.90 -0.62
C ALA A 491 10.34 8.10 -1.52
N LYS A 492 11.12 8.80 -2.34
CA LYS A 492 12.06 8.21 -3.30
C LYS A 492 13.28 9.10 -3.56
N THR A 493 14.46 8.50 -3.65
CA THR A 493 15.64 9.13 -4.26
C THR A 493 15.71 8.87 -5.77
N LYS A 494 16.42 9.74 -6.51
CA LYS A 494 16.75 9.52 -7.93
C LYS A 494 17.51 8.21 -8.24
N ASN A 495 18.07 7.54 -7.22
CA ASN A 495 18.85 6.31 -7.36
C ASN A 495 18.00 5.04 -7.18
N GLU A 496 16.77 5.15 -6.67
CA GLU A 496 15.87 4.03 -6.46
C GLU A 496 14.96 3.81 -7.67
N THR A 497 14.49 2.58 -7.87
CA THR A 497 13.52 2.24 -8.92
C THR A 497 12.09 2.55 -8.46
N MET A 498 11.76 2.16 -7.23
CA MET A 498 10.44 2.30 -6.61
C MET A 498 10.45 3.38 -5.53
N TYR A 499 9.26 3.82 -5.12
CA TYR A 499 9.05 4.61 -3.91
C TYR A 499 8.88 3.69 -2.69
N VAL A 500 9.17 4.19 -1.49
CA VAL A 500 9.08 3.44 -0.23
C VAL A 500 8.26 4.25 0.79
N ASP A 501 7.42 3.57 1.57
CA ASP A 501 6.64 4.16 2.67
C ASP A 501 7.57 4.91 3.66
N ALA A 502 7.21 6.15 3.99
CA ALA A 502 7.93 7.02 4.91
C ALA A 502 7.06 7.47 6.10
N ILE A 503 5.81 7.90 5.88
CA ILE A 503 4.91 8.39 6.93
C ILE A 503 3.51 7.85 6.72
N ASN A 504 2.96 7.13 7.70
CA ASN A 504 1.54 6.81 7.73
C ASN A 504 0.79 7.72 8.71
N MET A 505 -0.33 8.27 8.23
CA MET A 505 -1.26 9.12 8.99
C MET A 505 -2.69 8.62 8.78
N ARG A 506 -3.64 9.03 9.62
CA ARG A 506 -5.08 8.83 9.42
C ARG A 506 -5.83 10.15 9.41
N LEU A 507 -6.89 10.20 8.61
CA LEU A 507 -7.77 11.35 8.48
C LEU A 507 -9.23 10.88 8.61
N ARG A 508 -9.95 11.42 9.60
CA ARG A 508 -11.40 11.28 9.67
C ARG A 508 -12.05 12.48 8.98
N VAL A 509 -12.92 12.20 8.02
CA VAL A 509 -13.72 13.18 7.28
C VAL A 509 -15.17 13.05 7.73
N SER A 510 -15.85 14.17 7.99
CA SER A 510 -17.25 14.19 8.41
C SER A 510 -17.95 15.49 8.00
N ASN A 511 -19.13 15.36 7.39
CA ASN A 511 -19.92 16.41 6.76
C ASN A 511 -19.17 17.15 5.65
N ILE A 512 -18.59 16.42 4.69
CA ILE A 512 -18.10 17.00 3.43
C ILE A 512 -19.27 17.35 2.50
N GLU A 513 -19.37 18.61 2.09
CA GLU A 513 -20.47 19.10 1.24
C GLU A 513 -20.08 19.08 -0.25
N ASP A 514 -18.91 19.61 -0.62
CA ASP A 514 -18.41 19.68 -2.00
C ASP A 514 -17.08 18.90 -2.18
N ALA A 515 -17.15 17.59 -2.41
CA ALA A 515 -15.96 16.79 -2.72
C ALA A 515 -15.44 17.02 -4.15
N PHE A 516 -14.11 17.08 -4.33
CA PHE A 516 -13.49 17.29 -5.65
C PHE A 516 -12.34 16.31 -5.95
N MET A 517 -11.86 16.33 -7.19
CA MET A 517 -10.68 15.59 -7.65
C MET A 517 -9.61 16.55 -8.17
N PHE A 518 -8.32 16.23 -8.03
CA PHE A 518 -7.22 16.98 -8.63
C PHE A 518 -7.12 16.76 -10.15
N PRO A 519 -6.59 17.75 -10.91
CA PRO A 519 -6.29 17.59 -12.33
C PRO A 519 -5.29 16.45 -12.57
N ILE A 520 -5.44 15.71 -13.67
CA ILE A 520 -4.58 14.56 -13.95
C ILE A 520 -3.19 15.06 -14.34
N THR A 521 -2.20 14.94 -13.44
CA THR A 521 -0.79 15.30 -13.68
C THR A 521 -0.01 14.17 -14.35
N TYR A 522 0.85 14.53 -15.30
CA TYR A 522 1.75 13.62 -16.02
C TYR A 522 3.17 13.65 -15.46
N ALA A 523 4.01 12.65 -15.78
CA ALA A 523 5.39 12.56 -15.26
C ALA A 523 6.21 13.85 -15.43
N THR A 524 6.06 14.53 -16.57
CA THR A 524 6.72 15.81 -16.89
C THR A 524 6.40 16.92 -15.89
N PHE A 525 5.22 16.92 -15.27
CA PHE A 525 4.86 17.86 -14.20
C PHE A 525 5.85 17.74 -13.03
N THR A 526 6.08 16.51 -12.55
CA THR A 526 6.98 16.21 -11.43
C THR A 526 8.44 16.38 -11.81
N GLU A 527 8.84 15.89 -12.99
CA GLU A 527 10.21 15.98 -13.52
C GLU A 527 10.71 17.42 -13.61
N HIS A 528 9.86 18.33 -14.10
CA HIS A 528 10.17 19.75 -14.23
C HIS A 528 9.77 20.60 -13.01
N ARG A 529 9.28 19.97 -11.94
CA ARG A 529 8.88 20.61 -10.67
C ARG A 529 7.84 21.72 -10.87
N CYS A 530 6.83 21.40 -11.67
CA CYS A 530 5.65 22.24 -11.78
C CYS A 530 4.91 22.32 -10.43
N ILE A 531 4.22 23.44 -10.20
CA ILE A 531 3.38 23.67 -9.03
C ILE A 531 2.06 24.22 -9.56
N LEU A 532 0.97 23.52 -9.28
CA LEU A 532 -0.39 24.02 -9.53
C LEU A 532 -0.77 24.95 -8.37
N ILE A 533 -1.22 26.17 -8.64
CA ILE A 533 -1.70 27.10 -7.60
C ILE A 533 -3.22 27.17 -7.64
N GLU A 534 -3.82 27.31 -8.81
CA GLU A 534 -5.28 27.25 -9.01
C GLU A 534 -5.64 26.94 -10.49
N PRO A 535 -6.81 26.32 -10.75
CA PRO A 535 -7.72 25.73 -9.77
C PRO A 535 -7.21 24.36 -9.30
N PHE A 536 -7.60 23.93 -8.09
CA PHE A 536 -7.31 22.57 -7.59
C PHE A 536 -8.35 21.54 -8.05
N GLN A 537 -9.46 21.97 -8.64
CA GLN A 537 -10.56 21.13 -9.11
C GLN A 537 -10.32 20.68 -10.57
N ARG A 538 -10.43 19.37 -10.83
CA ARG A 538 -10.33 18.73 -12.16
C ARG A 538 -11.49 19.11 -13.07
N LEU A 539 -12.70 19.17 -12.53
CA LEU A 539 -13.94 19.32 -13.29
C LEU A 539 -14.27 20.80 -13.45
N VAL A 540 -14.38 21.26 -14.68
CA VAL A 540 -14.68 22.66 -15.04
C VAL A 540 -15.92 22.70 -15.93
N HIS A 541 -16.74 23.75 -15.82
CA HIS A 541 -18.01 23.82 -16.53
C HIS A 541 -17.89 24.46 -17.91
N GLU A 542 -18.74 24.05 -18.86
CA GLU A 542 -18.81 24.71 -20.16
C GLU A 542 -19.05 26.24 -20.01
N ASN A 543 -18.30 27.04 -20.76
CA ASN A 543 -18.30 28.51 -20.74
C ASN A 543 -17.82 29.20 -19.44
N GLU A 544 -17.36 28.45 -18.43
CA GLU A 544 -16.77 28.98 -17.19
C GLU A 544 -15.55 29.89 -17.49
N GLN A 545 -15.23 30.82 -16.58
CA GLN A 545 -13.98 31.60 -16.60
C GLN A 545 -13.00 31.01 -15.57
N VAL A 546 -12.07 30.20 -16.05
CA VAL A 546 -11.11 29.48 -15.22
C VAL A 546 -9.74 30.15 -15.29
N LEU A 547 -9.20 30.53 -14.13
CA LEU A 547 -7.84 31.05 -14.00
C LEU A 547 -6.85 29.89 -13.89
N ILE A 548 -6.15 29.58 -14.97
CA ILE A 548 -5.01 28.66 -14.95
C ILE A 548 -3.80 29.41 -14.39
N HIS A 549 -3.40 29.06 -13.17
CA HIS A 549 -2.28 29.67 -12.46
C HIS A 549 -1.34 28.58 -11.92
N MET A 550 -0.13 28.56 -12.47
CA MET A 550 0.86 27.50 -12.25
C MET A 550 2.28 28.05 -12.28
N ILE A 551 3.18 27.46 -11.51
CA ILE A 551 4.62 27.60 -11.74
C ILE A 551 5.05 26.46 -12.65
N ILE A 552 5.66 26.80 -13.78
CA ILE A 552 6.18 25.88 -14.80
C ILE A 552 7.64 26.32 -15.08
N PRO A 553 8.62 25.91 -14.25
CA PRO A 553 9.95 26.51 -14.26
C PRO A 553 10.72 26.27 -15.56
N ASN A 554 11.29 27.32 -16.16
CA ASN A 554 12.22 27.24 -17.29
C ASN A 554 11.68 26.63 -18.60
N ALA A 555 10.36 26.60 -18.83
CA ALA A 555 9.84 26.14 -20.12
C ALA A 555 10.04 27.20 -21.21
N ASN A 556 10.49 26.78 -22.39
CA ASN A 556 10.70 27.63 -23.57
C ASN A 556 9.39 27.92 -24.31
N VAL A 557 8.44 26.98 -24.26
CA VAL A 557 7.10 27.09 -24.87
C VAL A 557 6.06 26.56 -23.88
N ILE A 558 5.01 27.34 -23.66
CA ILE A 558 3.77 26.91 -22.99
C ILE A 558 2.62 27.00 -24.00
N LYS A 559 1.68 26.06 -23.93
CA LYS A 559 0.36 26.15 -24.57
C LYS A 559 -0.71 25.67 -23.61
N ILE A 560 -1.93 26.16 -23.79
CA ILE A 560 -3.13 25.57 -23.18
C ILE A 560 -4.02 25.07 -24.33
N ARG A 561 -4.28 23.77 -24.40
CA ARG A 561 -5.34 23.22 -25.27
C ARG A 561 -6.69 23.47 -24.58
N ASN A 562 -7.71 23.80 -25.36
CA ASN A 562 -9.08 24.05 -24.90
C ASN A 562 -10.03 23.46 -25.94
N GLY A 563 -10.59 22.28 -25.66
CA GLY A 563 -11.23 21.47 -26.71
C GLY A 563 -10.20 21.08 -27.77
N ASP A 564 -10.40 21.48 -29.03
CA ASP A 564 -9.45 21.25 -30.12
C ASP A 564 -8.53 22.44 -30.45
N GLU A 565 -8.76 23.61 -29.85
CA GLU A 565 -7.91 24.79 -30.07
C GLU A 565 -6.69 24.81 -29.15
N TYR A 566 -5.59 25.44 -29.60
CA TYR A 566 -4.39 25.69 -28.81
C TYR A 566 -4.16 27.19 -28.58
N MET A 567 -4.34 27.62 -27.33
CA MET A 567 -4.02 28.96 -26.88
C MET A 567 -2.53 29.06 -26.53
N VAL A 568 -1.85 30.10 -27.02
CA VAL A 568 -0.49 30.47 -26.58
C VAL A 568 -0.59 31.63 -25.60
N PRO A 569 -0.08 31.53 -24.36
CA PRO A 569 -0.07 32.67 -23.43
C PRO A 569 0.77 33.85 -23.94
N HIS A 570 0.31 35.07 -23.68
CA HIS A 570 1.09 36.29 -23.91
C HIS A 570 2.29 36.37 -22.96
N LYS A 571 3.29 37.20 -23.29
CA LYS A 571 4.55 37.34 -22.51
C LYS A 571 4.36 37.82 -21.06
N ASP A 572 3.23 38.43 -20.75
CA ASP A 572 2.87 38.83 -19.39
C ASP A 572 1.92 37.84 -18.70
N GLU A 573 1.34 36.90 -19.44
CA GLU A 573 0.60 35.74 -18.90
C GLU A 573 1.54 34.57 -18.55
N TYR A 574 2.69 34.43 -19.23
CA TYR A 574 3.75 33.50 -18.81
C TYR A 574 5.08 34.23 -18.63
N LYS A 575 5.47 34.47 -17.38
CA LYS A 575 6.57 35.35 -17.00
C LYS A 575 7.34 34.80 -15.80
N ASN A 576 8.67 34.81 -15.86
CA ASN A 576 9.56 34.29 -14.81
C ASN A 576 9.27 32.83 -14.40
N GLY A 577 8.74 32.01 -15.31
CA GLY A 577 8.31 30.63 -15.01
C GLY A 577 6.93 30.50 -14.36
N ILE A 578 6.16 31.59 -14.22
CA ILE A 578 4.80 31.58 -13.69
C ILE A 578 3.81 31.82 -14.83
N LEU A 579 2.88 30.90 -15.02
CA LEU A 579 1.69 31.01 -15.87
C LEU A 579 0.53 31.59 -15.05
N LYS A 580 -0.14 32.61 -15.58
CA LYS A 580 -1.40 33.19 -15.11
C LYS A 580 -2.24 33.55 -16.34
N LYS A 581 -3.21 32.70 -16.69
CA LYS A 581 -4.09 32.91 -17.85
C LYS A 581 -5.54 32.59 -17.51
N GLN A 582 -6.43 33.55 -17.77
CA GLN A 582 -7.87 33.32 -17.80
C GLN A 582 -8.25 32.59 -19.09
N VAL A 583 -9.09 31.56 -18.97
CA VAL A 583 -9.57 30.72 -20.08
C VAL A 583 -11.09 30.63 -20.01
N ARG A 584 -11.76 30.81 -21.16
CA ARG A 584 -13.16 30.41 -21.32
C ARG A 584 -13.20 28.94 -21.70
N VAL A 585 -13.78 28.11 -20.85
CA VAL A 585 -13.86 26.66 -21.10
C VAL A 585 -14.75 26.39 -22.31
N GLN A 586 -14.23 25.69 -23.32
CA GLN A 586 -14.96 25.23 -24.52
C GLN A 586 -14.73 23.72 -24.78
N GLY A 587 -14.04 23.05 -23.85
CA GLY A 587 -13.72 21.62 -23.87
C GLY A 587 -12.69 21.31 -22.78
N ASP A 588 -12.16 20.08 -22.78
CA ASP A 588 -11.04 19.69 -21.90
C ASP A 588 -9.89 20.71 -21.97
N LEU A 589 -9.38 21.14 -20.81
CA LEU A 589 -8.21 22.01 -20.72
C LEU A 589 -6.95 21.17 -20.49
N GLN A 590 -5.94 21.32 -21.35
CA GLN A 590 -4.66 20.63 -21.22
C GLN A 590 -3.53 21.65 -21.18
N VAL A 591 -2.81 21.74 -20.05
CA VAL A 591 -1.66 22.65 -19.94
C VAL A 591 -0.42 21.89 -20.39
N CYS A 592 0.28 22.42 -21.39
CA CYS A 592 1.37 21.74 -22.08
C CYS A 592 2.64 22.61 -22.09
N GLY A 593 3.81 21.98 -21.91
CA GLY A 593 5.12 22.66 -21.85
C GLY A 593 6.21 21.95 -22.65
N ARG A 594 7.25 22.72 -23.06
CA ARG A 594 8.45 22.21 -23.74
C ARG A 594 9.71 22.93 -23.24
N TRP A 595 10.77 22.16 -23.00
CA TRP A 595 12.05 22.62 -22.42
C TRP A 595 13.27 22.45 -23.34
N ASP A 596 13.20 21.59 -24.35
CA ASP A 596 14.22 21.51 -25.42
C ASP A 596 13.61 22.05 -26.72
N ASP A 597 14.30 22.99 -27.35
CA ASP A 597 13.87 23.56 -28.63
C ASP A 597 13.90 22.56 -29.78
N LYS A 598 14.68 21.48 -29.62
CA LYS A 598 14.83 20.36 -30.57
C LYS A 598 13.79 19.25 -30.38
N ALA A 599 12.96 19.30 -29.34
CA ALA A 599 11.88 18.33 -29.17
C ALA A 599 10.71 18.68 -30.11
N ASP A 600 10.35 17.77 -31.01
CA ASP A 600 9.23 17.99 -31.94
C ASP A 600 7.86 18.02 -31.25
N SER A 601 7.75 17.38 -30.07
CA SER A 601 6.53 17.33 -29.26
C SER A 601 6.52 18.38 -28.13
N ILE A 602 5.30 18.75 -27.72
CA ILE A 602 5.03 19.46 -26.47
C ILE A 602 4.42 18.47 -25.49
N SER A 603 4.90 18.44 -24.24
CA SER A 603 4.43 17.49 -23.23
C SER A 603 3.22 18.03 -22.49
N ILE A 604 2.21 17.19 -22.26
CA ILE A 604 1.11 17.50 -21.35
C ILE A 604 1.65 17.50 -19.91
N LEU A 605 1.24 18.49 -19.11
CA LEU A 605 1.60 18.63 -17.70
C LEU A 605 0.43 18.24 -16.81
N CYS A 606 -0.74 18.82 -17.05
CA CYS A 606 -1.99 18.44 -16.39
C CYS A 606 -3.21 18.57 -17.31
N ILE A 607 -4.28 17.85 -16.98
CA ILE A 607 -5.59 17.91 -17.66
C ILE A 607 -6.71 18.21 -16.66
N PHE A 608 -7.54 19.19 -17.02
CA PHE A 608 -8.84 19.49 -16.42
C PHE A 608 -9.91 19.02 -17.41
N ASN A 609 -10.99 18.41 -16.93
CA ASN A 609 -12.04 17.85 -17.77
C ASN A 609 -13.31 18.72 -17.73
N MET A 610 -13.94 18.90 -18.89
CA MET A 610 -15.20 19.64 -18.98
C MET A 610 -16.39 18.77 -18.56
N ILE A 611 -17.37 19.37 -17.87
CA ILE A 611 -18.67 18.77 -17.47
C ILE A 611 -19.86 19.72 -17.68
#